data_AF-A0A822DD99-F1
#
_entry.id   AF-A0A822DD99-F1
#
_cell.length_a   1.000
_cell.length_b   1.000
_cell.length_c   1.000
_cell.angle_alpha   90.00
_cell.angle_beta   90.00
_cell.angle_gamma   90.00
#
_symmetry.space_group_name_H-M   'P 1'
#
loop_
_entity.id
_entity.type
_entity.pdbx_description
1 polymer ?
#
loop_
_entity_poly.entity_id
_entity_poly.type
_entity_poly.pdbx_seq_one_letter_code
_entity_poly.pdbx_strand_id
1 'polypeptide(L)'
;PDNWALISNVVHAFDTFSPSYKVHPIIEFLTQTSVDRNYNFQQSLNIVSIICQSIQLSISSTADFRIMTTDEQWSLIQRNMRGIWAFYCMVICYQCNLFHNTASKSIMRPLYTSDDVEYVKSITMRLDPDETLIKLMLMVLSFSSNCFAVNEDHNIKRDSLLTGTFRLFGSQNVYVEVMWKYMVYRYGYFESAKRFCELIKIMLDEIKLASIIYDDNKVHHALVDKI
;
A
#
# COMPACT_ATOMS: atom_id res chain seq x y z
N PRO A 1 -16.21 -22.12 7.40
CA PRO A 1 -15.46 -22.03 8.68
C PRO A 1 -14.10 -21.37 8.52
N ASP A 2 -13.34 -21.73 7.47
CA ASP A 2 -11.94 -21.28 7.30
C ASP A 2 -11.75 -19.81 6.88
N ASN A 3 -12.71 -19.21 6.17
CA ASN A 3 -12.57 -17.82 5.70
C ASN A 3 -12.51 -16.80 6.84
N TRP A 4 -13.24 -17.02 7.93
CA TRP A 4 -13.24 -16.12 9.09
C TRP A 4 -11.92 -16.19 9.85
N ALA A 5 -11.33 -17.39 9.96
CA ALA A 5 -10.00 -17.55 10.53
C ALA A 5 -8.95 -16.83 9.66
N LEU A 6 -9.05 -16.93 8.34
CA LEU A 6 -8.16 -16.22 7.43
C LEU A 6 -8.29 -14.70 7.55
N ILE A 7 -9.50 -14.15 7.61
CA ILE A 7 -9.73 -12.72 7.86
C ILE A 7 -9.10 -12.31 9.20
N SER A 8 -9.35 -13.08 10.26
CA SER A 8 -8.79 -12.81 11.58
C SER A 8 -7.25 -12.80 11.57
N ASN A 9 -6.63 -13.73 10.83
CA ASN A 9 -5.18 -13.79 10.69
C ASN A 9 -4.63 -12.58 9.93
N VAL A 10 -5.28 -12.16 8.85
CA VAL A 10 -4.89 -10.96 8.08
C VAL A 10 -5.00 -9.71 8.95
N VAL A 11 -6.11 -9.54 9.66
CA VAL A 11 -6.33 -8.40 10.56
C VAL A 11 -5.27 -8.39 11.67
N HIS A 12 -5.07 -9.53 12.34
CA HIS A 12 -4.08 -9.66 13.39
C HIS A 12 -2.66 -9.36 12.89
N ALA A 13 -2.26 -9.88 11.73
CA ALA A 13 -0.96 -9.59 11.14
C ALA A 13 -0.77 -8.09 10.89
N PHE A 14 -1.74 -7.46 10.22
CA PHE A 14 -1.66 -6.03 9.94
C PHE A 14 -1.60 -5.20 11.22
N ASP A 15 -2.43 -5.50 12.21
CA ASP A 15 -2.48 -4.74 13.47
C ASP A 15 -1.20 -4.92 14.30
N THR A 16 -0.63 -6.13 14.30
CA THR A 16 0.64 -6.43 14.99
C THR A 16 1.80 -5.63 14.40
N PHE A 17 1.83 -5.47 13.07
CA PHE A 17 2.94 -4.81 12.37
C PHE A 17 2.61 -3.40 11.88
N SER A 18 1.46 -2.83 12.28
CA SER A 18 1.01 -1.52 11.83
C SER A 18 2.06 -0.43 12.12
N PRO A 19 2.49 0.37 11.14
CA PRO A 19 3.44 1.46 11.36
C PRO A 19 2.76 2.69 11.99
N SER A 20 1.44 2.73 12.10
CA SER A 20 0.68 3.94 12.43
C SER A 20 1.12 4.54 13.77
N TYR A 21 1.39 3.72 14.80
CA TYR A 21 1.86 4.21 16.10
C TYR A 21 3.27 4.83 16.08
N LYS A 22 4.11 4.46 15.10
CA LYS A 22 5.46 5.04 14.92
C LYS A 22 5.43 6.26 14.01
N VAL A 23 4.59 6.23 12.97
CA VAL A 23 4.53 7.28 11.96
C VAL A 23 3.73 8.49 12.45
N HIS A 24 2.68 8.27 13.24
CA HIS A 24 1.82 9.36 13.72
C HIS A 24 2.59 10.42 14.52
N PRO A 25 3.42 10.09 15.54
CA PRO A 25 4.18 11.11 16.27
C PRO A 25 5.17 11.89 15.39
N ILE A 26 5.72 11.25 14.34
CA ILE A 26 6.64 11.90 13.40
C ILE A 26 5.85 12.90 12.55
N ILE A 27 4.67 12.53 12.05
CA ILE A 27 3.79 13.43 11.29
C ILE A 27 3.34 14.61 12.16
N GLU A 28 2.95 14.37 13.41
CA GLU A 28 2.57 15.44 14.34
C GLU A 28 3.73 16.41 14.59
N PHE A 29 4.93 15.88 14.85
CA PHE A 29 6.14 16.69 15.02
C PHE A 29 6.45 17.54 13.78
N LEU A 30 6.40 16.94 12.58
CA LEU A 30 6.62 17.63 11.31
C LEU A 30 5.57 18.73 11.09
N THR A 31 4.30 18.46 11.47
CA THR A 31 3.21 19.42 11.31
C THR A 31 3.40 20.64 12.23
N GLN A 32 3.80 20.41 13.48
CA GLN A 32 4.07 21.47 14.45
C GLN A 32 5.31 22.30 14.11
N THR A 33 6.33 21.70 13.52
CA THR A 33 7.60 22.38 13.19
C THR A 33 7.61 23.06 11.81
N SER A 34 6.66 22.73 10.93
CA SER A 34 6.57 23.27 9.55
C SER A 34 6.38 24.80 9.43
N VAL A 35 6.10 25.50 10.53
CA VAL A 35 5.95 26.96 10.56
C VAL A 35 7.30 27.68 10.52
N ASP A 36 8.39 27.02 10.93
CA ASP A 36 9.74 27.61 10.93
C ASP A 36 10.83 26.52 10.77
N ARG A 37 11.51 26.54 9.61
CA ARG A 37 12.84 25.94 9.28
C ARG A 37 12.91 24.53 8.68
N ASN A 38 13.78 24.45 7.66
CA ASN A 38 14.53 23.30 7.12
C ASN A 38 13.85 21.93 7.22
N TYR A 39 13.09 21.59 6.19
CA TYR A 39 12.60 20.23 5.93
C TYR A 39 13.71 19.18 6.12
N ASN A 40 13.48 18.23 7.03
CA ASN A 40 14.42 17.17 7.34
C ASN A 40 14.17 15.94 6.48
N PHE A 41 14.88 15.82 5.36
CA PHE A 41 14.79 14.67 4.44
C PHE A 41 15.01 13.31 5.13
N GLN A 42 15.83 13.26 6.19
CA GLN A 42 16.09 12.02 6.94
C GLN A 42 14.83 11.50 7.66
N GLN A 43 13.93 12.39 8.10
CA GLN A 43 12.69 11.97 8.76
C GLN A 43 11.73 11.32 7.77
N SER A 44 11.66 11.82 6.54
CA SER A 44 10.87 11.21 5.47
C SER A 44 11.42 9.84 5.06
N LEU A 45 12.75 9.71 4.96
CA LEU A 45 13.39 8.40 4.75
C LEU A 45 13.08 7.42 5.89
N ASN A 46 13.05 7.89 7.14
CA ASN A 46 12.71 7.05 8.28
C ASN A 46 11.25 6.56 8.22
N ILE A 47 10.30 7.45 7.87
CA ILE A 47 8.89 7.07 7.66
C ILE A 47 8.79 5.99 6.58
N VAL A 48 9.46 6.19 5.44
CA VAL A 48 9.48 5.23 4.33
C VAL A 48 10.02 3.87 4.79
N SER A 49 11.15 3.85 5.48
CA SER A 49 11.75 2.62 6.01
C SER A 49 10.82 1.87 6.97
N ILE A 50 10.18 2.59 7.89
CA ILE A 50 9.20 2.02 8.84
C ILE A 50 8.04 1.37 8.09
N ILE A 51 7.47 2.06 7.10
CA ILE A 51 6.36 1.53 6.30
C ILE A 51 6.80 0.28 5.54
N CYS A 52 7.97 0.33 4.88
CA CYS A 52 8.48 -0.80 4.12
C CYS A 52 8.70 -2.05 5.00
N GLN A 53 9.30 -1.87 6.18
CA GLN A 53 9.48 -2.95 7.15
C GLN A 53 8.15 -3.52 7.63
N SER A 54 7.18 -2.66 7.93
CA SER A 54 5.83 -3.07 8.37
C SER A 54 5.11 -3.90 7.31
N ILE A 55 5.16 -3.48 6.04
CA ILE A 55 4.60 -4.23 4.91
C ILE A 55 5.27 -5.59 4.79
N GLN A 56 6.61 -5.62 4.78
CA GLN A 56 7.37 -6.86 4.63
C GLN A 56 7.06 -7.84 5.77
N LEU A 57 7.03 -7.39 7.02
CA LEU A 57 6.69 -8.23 8.18
C LEU A 57 5.25 -8.75 8.10
N SER A 58 4.30 -7.90 7.70
CA SER A 58 2.89 -8.30 7.53
C SER A 58 2.76 -9.42 6.50
N ILE A 59 3.33 -9.23 5.31
CA ILE A 59 3.28 -10.23 4.22
C ILE A 59 4.00 -11.52 4.65
N SER A 60 5.19 -11.39 5.25
CA SER A 60 6.02 -12.53 5.67
C SER A 60 5.37 -13.39 6.77
N SER A 61 4.42 -12.81 7.52
CA SER A 61 3.68 -13.55 8.53
C SER A 61 2.60 -14.48 7.95
N THR A 62 2.21 -14.30 6.69
CA THR A 62 1.15 -15.11 6.06
C THR A 62 1.62 -16.51 5.72
N ALA A 63 0.70 -17.48 5.74
CA ALA A 63 1.02 -18.87 5.41
C ALA A 63 1.39 -19.01 3.93
N ASP A 64 0.65 -18.35 3.04
CA ASP A 64 0.89 -18.34 1.59
C ASP A 64 2.29 -17.84 1.22
N PHE A 65 2.79 -16.81 1.91
CA PHE A 65 4.16 -16.33 1.67
C PHE A 65 5.21 -17.32 2.18
N ARG A 66 5.00 -17.92 3.36
CA ARG A 66 5.97 -18.82 3.99
C ARG A 66 6.19 -20.14 3.26
N ILE A 67 5.24 -20.57 2.43
CA ILE A 67 5.39 -21.78 1.61
C ILE A 67 6.14 -21.54 0.29
N MET A 68 6.35 -20.28 -0.10
CA MET A 68 7.14 -19.92 -1.27
C MET A 68 8.63 -20.14 -1.01
N THR A 69 9.39 -20.41 -2.08
CA THR A 69 10.85 -20.41 -2.02
C THR A 69 11.39 -19.01 -1.73
N THR A 70 12.60 -18.90 -1.20
CA THR A 70 13.24 -17.60 -0.93
C THR A 70 13.30 -16.72 -2.18
N ASP A 71 13.56 -17.31 -3.35
CA ASP A 71 13.61 -16.56 -4.61
C ASP A 71 12.23 -16.03 -5.03
N GLU A 72 11.17 -16.84 -4.86
CA GLU A 72 9.79 -16.41 -5.11
C GLU A 72 9.37 -15.30 -4.13
N GLN A 73 9.69 -15.46 -2.84
CA GLN A 73 9.41 -14.44 -1.81
C GLN A 73 10.07 -13.11 -2.14
N TRP A 74 11.36 -13.14 -2.46
CA TRP A 74 12.13 -11.95 -2.81
C TRP A 74 11.57 -11.28 -4.07
N SER A 75 11.33 -12.06 -5.11
CA SER A 75 10.79 -11.55 -6.36
C SER A 75 9.35 -11.02 -6.20
N LEU A 76 8.54 -11.58 -5.30
CA LEU A 76 7.19 -11.08 -5.00
C LEU A 76 7.25 -9.71 -4.34
N ILE A 77 8.06 -9.58 -3.29
CA ILE A 77 8.26 -8.31 -2.58
C ILE A 77 8.77 -7.27 -3.56
N GLN A 78 9.86 -7.54 -4.29
CA GLN A 78 10.44 -6.56 -5.22
C GLN A 78 9.44 -6.04 -6.27
N ARG A 79 8.55 -6.89 -6.76
CA ARG A 79 7.55 -6.50 -7.77
C ARG A 79 6.45 -5.64 -7.22
N ASN A 80 5.91 -6.05 -6.08
CA ASN A 80 4.68 -5.46 -5.59
C ASN A 80 4.96 -4.34 -4.60
N MET A 81 6.19 -4.22 -4.09
CA MET A 81 6.54 -3.28 -3.02
C MET A 81 6.13 -1.85 -3.34
N ARG A 82 6.36 -1.37 -4.57
CA ARG A 82 6.01 0.00 -4.97
C ARG A 82 4.51 0.28 -4.83
N GLY A 83 3.68 -0.59 -5.40
CA GLY A 83 2.22 -0.46 -5.33
C GLY A 83 1.66 -0.68 -3.93
N ILE A 84 2.21 -1.65 -3.19
CA ILE A 84 1.79 -1.89 -1.80
C ILE A 84 2.18 -0.69 -0.92
N TRP A 85 3.38 -0.15 -1.10
CA TRP A 85 3.89 1.01 -0.36
C TRP A 85 3.05 2.26 -0.62
N ALA A 86 2.73 2.54 -1.88
CA ALA A 86 1.89 3.68 -2.24
C ALA A 86 0.48 3.55 -1.64
N PHE A 87 -0.13 2.36 -1.72
CA PHE A 87 -1.45 2.11 -1.12
C PHE A 87 -1.41 2.27 0.39
N TYR A 88 -0.40 1.71 1.04
CA TYR A 88 -0.20 1.82 2.48
C TYR A 88 0.04 3.26 2.92
N CYS A 89 0.79 4.06 2.15
CA CYS A 89 0.98 5.48 2.39
C CYS A 89 -0.36 6.24 2.37
N MET A 90 -1.26 5.93 1.44
CA MET A 90 -2.60 6.53 1.43
C MET A 90 -3.41 6.15 2.68
N VAL A 91 -3.34 4.89 3.11
CA VAL A 91 -4.00 4.43 4.35
C VAL A 91 -3.49 5.21 5.56
N ILE A 92 -2.17 5.40 5.68
CA ILE A 92 -1.58 6.20 6.77
C ILE A 92 -2.02 7.66 6.68
N CYS A 93 -2.03 8.25 5.48
CA CYS A 93 -2.48 9.63 5.28
C CYS A 93 -3.94 9.80 5.71
N TYR A 94 -4.79 8.82 5.41
CA TYR A 94 -6.18 8.76 5.85
C TYR A 94 -6.28 8.64 7.37
N GLN A 95 -5.63 7.65 7.97
CA GLN A 95 -5.67 7.40 9.42
C GLN A 95 -5.10 8.55 10.25
N CYS A 96 -4.05 9.21 9.76
CA CYS A 96 -3.45 10.36 10.43
C CYS A 96 -4.16 11.69 10.12
N ASN A 97 -5.27 11.67 9.37
CA ASN A 97 -5.99 12.88 8.95
C ASN A 97 -5.08 13.93 8.25
N LEU A 98 -4.07 13.47 7.53
CA LEU A 98 -3.01 14.32 6.99
C LEU A 98 -3.59 15.38 6.04
N PHE A 99 -4.62 15.06 5.27
CA PHE A 99 -5.20 16.02 4.31
C PHE A 99 -6.28 16.95 4.87
N HIS A 100 -6.67 16.77 6.14
CA HIS A 100 -7.60 17.66 6.84
C HIS A 100 -6.90 18.89 7.44
N ASN A 101 -5.60 18.78 7.72
CA ASN A 101 -4.81 19.87 8.28
C ASN A 101 -4.05 20.64 7.18
N THR A 102 -4.24 21.95 7.08
CA THR A 102 -3.50 22.81 6.12
C THR A 102 -2.00 22.82 6.39
N ALA A 103 -1.57 22.65 7.64
CA ALA A 103 -0.16 22.52 8.02
C ALA A 103 0.47 21.20 7.57
N SER A 104 -0.32 20.18 7.26
CA SER A 104 0.21 18.93 6.73
C SER A 104 0.46 18.99 5.21
N LYS A 105 -0.26 19.87 4.49
CA LYS A 105 0.05 20.15 3.08
C LYS A 105 1.42 20.81 2.90
N SER A 106 1.86 21.63 3.86
CA SER A 106 3.19 22.26 3.79
C SER A 106 4.33 21.24 3.91
N ILE A 107 4.11 20.09 4.55
CA ILE A 107 5.09 18.99 4.66
C ILE A 107 5.33 18.31 3.31
N MET A 108 4.30 18.19 2.48
CA MET A 108 4.37 17.50 1.18
C MET A 108 4.90 18.38 0.05
N ARG A 109 4.71 19.71 0.13
CA ARG A 109 5.14 20.68 -0.89
C ARG A 109 6.63 20.64 -1.28
N PRO A 110 7.60 20.38 -0.36
CA PRO A 110 8.99 20.23 -0.73
C PRO A 110 9.29 19.01 -1.61
N LEU A 111 8.39 18.01 -1.59
CA LEU A 111 8.57 16.75 -2.31
C LEU A 111 7.68 16.64 -3.54
N TYR A 112 6.50 17.24 -3.54
CA TYR A 112 5.47 17.05 -4.57
C TYR A 112 4.85 18.38 -4.99
N THR A 113 4.36 18.45 -6.23
CA THR A 113 3.66 19.64 -6.71
C THR A 113 2.32 19.80 -5.99
N SER A 114 1.73 21.01 -6.06
CA SER A 114 0.41 21.22 -5.44
C SER A 114 -0.67 20.36 -6.10
N ASP A 115 -0.58 20.13 -7.41
CA ASP A 115 -1.52 19.30 -8.15
C ASP A 115 -1.42 17.83 -7.73
N ASP A 116 -0.19 17.31 -7.54
CA ASP A 116 0.03 15.96 -7.01
C ASP A 116 -0.62 15.81 -5.63
N VAL A 117 -0.40 16.78 -4.73
CA VAL A 117 -0.93 16.74 -3.36
C VAL A 117 -2.46 16.77 -3.34
N GLU A 118 -3.11 17.59 -4.19
CA GLU A 118 -4.57 17.59 -4.28
C GLU A 118 -5.10 16.30 -4.91
N TYR A 119 -4.37 15.70 -5.86
CA TYR A 119 -4.76 14.41 -6.45
C TYR A 119 -4.65 13.28 -5.40
N VAL A 120 -3.52 13.17 -4.69
CA VAL A 120 -3.37 12.19 -3.58
C VAL A 120 -4.49 12.40 -2.55
N LYS A 121 -4.79 13.65 -2.18
CA LYS A 121 -5.90 13.97 -1.28
C LYS A 121 -7.24 13.44 -1.82
N SER A 122 -7.56 13.68 -3.09
CA SER A 122 -8.80 13.24 -3.70
C SER A 122 -8.94 11.72 -3.72
N ILE A 123 -7.85 10.98 -3.93
CA ILE A 123 -7.87 9.52 -3.90
C ILE A 123 -8.03 9.02 -2.45
N THR A 124 -7.25 9.59 -1.53
CA THR A 124 -7.26 9.21 -0.10
C THR A 124 -8.64 9.40 0.54
N MET A 125 -9.35 10.47 0.20
CA MET A 125 -10.68 10.77 0.73
C MET A 125 -11.77 9.80 0.23
N ARG A 126 -11.47 8.96 -0.77
CA ARG A 126 -12.38 7.93 -1.30
C ARG A 126 -12.12 6.55 -0.69
N LEU A 127 -11.10 6.38 0.16
CA LEU A 127 -10.83 5.11 0.82
C LEU A 127 -12.03 4.62 1.63
N ASP A 128 -12.26 3.31 1.60
CA ASP A 128 -13.35 2.70 2.34
C ASP A 128 -13.10 2.82 3.85
N PRO A 129 -14.08 3.26 4.67
CA PRO A 129 -13.91 3.36 6.11
C PRO A 129 -13.77 2.01 6.81
N ASP A 130 -14.14 0.89 6.18
CA ASP A 130 -13.92 -0.45 6.74
C ASP A 130 -12.47 -0.88 6.59
N GLU A 131 -11.72 -0.74 7.68
CA GLU A 131 -10.31 -1.16 7.72
C GLU A 131 -10.10 -2.63 7.39
N THR A 132 -11.09 -3.51 7.60
CA THR A 132 -10.98 -4.93 7.23
C THR A 132 -10.84 -5.08 5.72
N LEU A 133 -11.59 -4.27 4.95
CA LEU A 133 -11.49 -4.26 3.48
C LEU A 133 -10.13 -3.77 3.02
N ILE A 134 -9.62 -2.69 3.63
CA ILE A 134 -8.28 -2.17 3.33
C ILE A 134 -7.21 -3.25 3.58
N LYS A 135 -7.28 -3.94 4.72
CA LYS A 135 -6.32 -5.00 5.09
C LYS A 135 -6.38 -6.19 4.13
N LEU A 136 -7.58 -6.62 3.74
CA LEU A 136 -7.76 -7.68 2.74
C LEU A 136 -7.28 -7.24 1.36
N MET A 137 -7.55 -5.99 0.97
CA MET A 137 -7.07 -5.43 -0.30
C MET A 137 -5.55 -5.39 -0.35
N LEU A 138 -4.88 -5.06 0.75
CA LEU A 138 -3.41 -5.13 0.83
C LEU A 138 -2.90 -6.55 0.51
N MET A 139 -3.58 -7.59 0.99
CA MET A 139 -3.21 -8.97 0.68
C MET A 139 -3.43 -9.31 -0.80
N VAL A 140 -4.54 -8.85 -1.39
CA VAL A 140 -4.82 -9.00 -2.83
C VAL A 140 -3.73 -8.35 -3.68
N LEU A 141 -3.24 -7.18 -3.27
CA LEU A 141 -2.14 -6.49 -3.95
C LEU A 141 -0.79 -7.18 -3.72
N SER A 142 -0.56 -7.68 -2.50
CA SER A 142 0.68 -8.36 -2.12
C SER A 142 0.94 -9.59 -2.97
N PHE A 143 -0.11 -10.33 -3.34
CA PHE A 143 -0.05 -11.50 -4.20
C PHE A 143 -0.46 -11.20 -5.66
N SER A 144 -0.51 -9.93 -6.07
CA SER A 144 -0.87 -9.57 -7.45
C SER A 144 0.30 -9.78 -8.41
N SER A 145 0.01 -10.20 -9.64
CA SER A 145 0.97 -10.13 -10.75
C SER A 145 1.07 -8.72 -11.37
N ASN A 146 0.08 -7.85 -11.10
CA ASN A 146 -0.16 -6.64 -11.88
C ASN A 146 0.45 -5.35 -11.29
N CYS A 147 1.01 -5.38 -10.08
CA CYS A 147 1.81 -4.24 -9.60
C CYS A 147 3.14 -4.09 -10.36
N PHE A 148 3.47 -5.05 -11.23
CA PHE A 148 4.55 -4.99 -12.20
C PHE A 148 4.45 -3.83 -13.21
N ALA A 149 3.27 -3.24 -13.41
CA ALA A 149 3.09 -2.13 -14.35
C ALA A 149 3.96 -0.89 -14.05
N VAL A 150 4.62 -0.83 -12.88
CA VAL A 150 5.50 0.27 -12.44
C VAL A 150 6.99 -0.15 -12.45
N ASN A 151 7.35 -1.30 -13.00
CA ASN A 151 8.72 -1.82 -12.98
C ASN A 151 9.20 -2.27 -14.37
N GLU A 152 9.62 -1.31 -15.19
CA GLU A 152 10.02 -1.53 -16.60
C GLU A 152 11.39 -2.23 -16.76
N ASP A 153 12.21 -2.31 -15.71
CA ASP A 153 13.65 -2.58 -15.82
C ASP A 153 14.10 -4.04 -15.58
N HIS A 154 13.19 -4.97 -15.28
CA HIS A 154 13.62 -6.32 -14.89
C HIS A 154 13.68 -7.33 -16.05
N ASN A 155 14.86 -7.94 -16.21
CA ASN A 155 15.15 -9.09 -17.08
C ASN A 155 14.20 -10.27 -16.80
N ILE A 156 13.08 -10.31 -17.52
CA ILE A 156 12.02 -11.33 -17.48
C ILE A 156 12.56 -12.77 -17.65
N LYS A 157 13.75 -12.93 -18.26
CA LYS A 157 14.34 -14.23 -18.64
C LYS A 157 14.81 -15.12 -17.47
N ARG A 158 14.88 -14.63 -16.22
CA ARG A 158 15.27 -15.42 -15.02
C ARG A 158 14.26 -15.33 -13.89
N ASP A 159 13.01 -15.09 -14.25
CA ASP A 159 11.96 -14.87 -13.29
C ASP A 159 11.43 -16.19 -12.71
N SER A 160 11.82 -16.52 -11.49
CA SER A 160 11.33 -17.70 -10.73
C SER A 160 9.82 -17.66 -10.49
N LEU A 161 9.21 -16.48 -10.51
CA LEU A 161 7.78 -16.26 -10.34
C LEU A 161 6.98 -16.59 -11.61
N LEU A 162 7.58 -16.57 -12.81
CA LEU A 162 6.95 -17.10 -14.04
C LEU A 162 6.73 -18.62 -13.97
N THR A 163 7.58 -19.34 -13.24
CA THR A 163 7.40 -20.78 -12.99
C THR A 163 6.44 -21.08 -11.84
N GLY A 164 6.29 -20.15 -10.88
CA GLY A 164 5.39 -20.26 -9.72
C GLY A 164 4.01 -19.58 -9.89
N THR A 165 3.71 -19.03 -11.08
CA THR A 165 2.56 -18.15 -11.34
C THR A 165 1.20 -18.75 -10.91
N PHE A 166 1.03 -20.07 -11.01
CA PHE A 166 -0.19 -20.74 -10.56
C PHE A 166 -0.44 -20.60 -9.06
N ARG A 167 0.61 -20.68 -8.23
CA ARG A 167 0.50 -20.52 -6.77
C ARG A 167 0.21 -19.08 -6.40
N LEU A 168 0.85 -18.13 -7.07
CA LEU A 168 0.60 -16.70 -6.88
C LEU A 168 -0.87 -16.35 -7.13
N PHE A 169 -1.39 -16.74 -8.30
CA PHE A 169 -2.80 -16.53 -8.64
C PHE A 169 -3.73 -17.29 -7.70
N GLY A 170 -3.33 -18.48 -7.24
CA GLY A 170 -4.05 -19.23 -6.22
C GLY A 170 -4.23 -18.42 -4.94
N SER A 171 -3.13 -17.92 -4.36
CA SER A 171 -3.19 -17.10 -3.15
C SER A 171 -3.96 -15.81 -3.36
N GLN A 172 -3.74 -15.09 -4.48
CA GLN A 172 -4.49 -13.88 -4.79
C GLN A 172 -6.01 -14.14 -4.86
N ASN A 173 -6.43 -15.18 -5.57
CA ASN A 173 -7.84 -15.54 -5.72
C ASN A 173 -8.48 -15.89 -4.38
N VAL A 174 -7.75 -16.56 -3.48
CA VAL A 174 -8.23 -16.83 -2.12
C VAL A 174 -8.55 -15.52 -1.39
N TYR A 175 -7.64 -14.54 -1.41
CA TYR A 175 -7.88 -13.25 -0.75
C TYR A 175 -9.00 -12.44 -1.42
N VAL A 176 -9.11 -12.46 -2.75
CA VAL A 176 -10.22 -11.82 -3.48
C VAL A 176 -11.56 -12.46 -3.11
N GLU A 177 -11.64 -13.79 -3.08
CA GLU A 177 -12.86 -14.52 -2.74
C GLU A 177 -13.29 -14.26 -1.29
N VAL A 178 -12.32 -14.25 -0.36
CA VAL A 178 -12.57 -13.96 1.05
C VAL A 178 -13.05 -12.52 1.23
N MET A 179 -12.42 -11.55 0.57
CA MET A 179 -12.85 -10.15 0.57
C MET A 179 -14.25 -10.01 0.00
N TRP A 180 -14.55 -10.67 -1.12
CA TRP A 180 -15.89 -10.68 -1.72
C TRP A 180 -16.94 -11.25 -0.79
N LYS A 181 -16.70 -12.43 -0.19
CA LYS A 181 -17.61 -13.06 0.75
C LYS A 181 -17.84 -12.20 2.00
N TYR A 182 -16.78 -11.56 2.50
CA TYR A 182 -16.87 -10.63 3.62
C TYR A 182 -17.77 -9.43 3.28
N MET A 183 -17.59 -8.81 2.11
CA MET A 183 -18.43 -7.71 1.66
C MET A 183 -19.89 -8.15 1.51
N VAL A 184 -20.15 -9.26 0.81
CA VAL A 184 -21.52 -9.75 0.58
C VAL A 184 -22.22 -10.06 1.91
N TYR A 185 -21.49 -10.65 2.86
CA TYR A 185 -22.00 -10.91 4.20
C TYR A 185 -22.34 -9.62 4.96
N ARG A 186 -21.49 -8.59 4.88
CA ARG A 186 -21.62 -7.38 5.70
C ARG A 186 -22.51 -6.30 5.10
N TYR A 187 -22.51 -6.16 3.78
CA TYR A 187 -23.12 -5.06 3.05
C TYR A 187 -24.25 -5.49 2.09
N GLY A 188 -24.37 -6.79 1.82
CA GLY A 188 -25.27 -7.31 0.80
C GLY A 188 -24.73 -7.11 -0.62
N TYR A 189 -25.32 -7.81 -1.59
CA TYR A 189 -24.74 -7.97 -2.94
C TYR A 189 -24.49 -6.64 -3.68
N PHE A 190 -25.51 -5.77 -3.74
CA PHE A 190 -25.43 -4.52 -4.52
C PHE A 190 -24.35 -3.56 -3.99
N GLU A 191 -24.36 -3.31 -2.68
CA GLU A 191 -23.37 -2.43 -2.04
C GLU A 191 -21.96 -3.03 -2.12
N SER A 192 -21.84 -4.36 -2.03
CA SER A 192 -20.56 -5.06 -2.21
C SER A 192 -19.98 -4.85 -3.61
N ALA A 193 -20.80 -4.95 -4.65
CA ALA A 193 -20.35 -4.71 -6.02
C ALA A 193 -19.84 -3.27 -6.19
N LYS A 194 -20.59 -2.29 -5.66
CA LYS A 194 -20.20 -0.87 -5.70
C LYS A 194 -18.87 -0.63 -4.99
N ARG A 195 -18.72 -1.10 -3.75
CA ARG A 195 -17.50 -0.94 -2.95
C ARG A 195 -16.29 -1.63 -3.59
N PHE A 196 -16.49 -2.83 -4.12
CA PHE A 196 -15.44 -3.52 -4.86
C PHE A 196 -14.97 -2.72 -6.07
N CYS A 197 -15.89 -2.19 -6.89
CA CYS A 197 -15.55 -1.32 -8.01
C CYS A 197 -14.82 -0.04 -7.56
N GLU A 198 -15.22 0.56 -6.44
CA GLU A 198 -14.56 1.73 -5.87
C GLU A 198 -13.12 1.43 -5.43
N LEU A 199 -12.89 0.31 -4.74
CA LEU A 199 -11.54 -0.15 -4.36
C LEU A 199 -10.65 -0.37 -5.58
N ILE A 200 -11.15 -1.06 -6.62
CA ILE A 200 -10.41 -1.27 -7.86
C ILE A 200 -10.10 0.07 -8.54
N LYS A 201 -11.05 1.00 -8.57
CA LYS A 201 -10.84 2.33 -9.16
C LYS A 201 -9.79 3.13 -8.40
N ILE A 202 -9.79 3.08 -7.08
CA ILE A 202 -8.75 3.71 -6.23
C ILE A 202 -7.37 3.17 -6.60
N MET A 203 -7.22 1.85 -6.75
CA MET A 203 -5.94 1.26 -7.16
C MET A 203 -5.48 1.73 -8.53
N LEU A 204 -6.39 1.80 -9.50
CA LEU A 204 -6.04 2.26 -10.85
C LEU A 204 -5.65 3.74 -10.86
N ASP A 205 -6.35 4.57 -10.09
CA ASP A 205 -6.03 5.99 -9.94
C ASP A 205 -4.66 6.17 -9.25
N GLU A 206 -4.37 5.35 -8.25
CA GLU A 206 -3.09 5.35 -7.54
C GLU A 206 -1.92 4.91 -8.44
N ILE A 207 -2.05 3.79 -9.16
CA ILE A 207 -1.03 3.32 -10.10
C ILE A 207 -0.73 4.39 -11.15
N LYS A 208 -1.78 5.03 -11.68
CA LYS A 208 -1.62 6.13 -12.64
C LYS A 208 -0.85 7.30 -12.03
N LEU A 209 -1.19 7.70 -10.80
CA LEU A 209 -0.52 8.81 -10.13
C LEU A 209 0.93 8.47 -9.80
N ALA A 210 1.21 7.25 -9.34
CA ALA A 210 2.57 6.77 -9.09
C ALA A 210 3.42 6.81 -10.35
N SER A 211 2.88 6.43 -11.51
CA SER A 211 3.57 6.54 -12.80
C SER A 211 3.90 8.00 -13.15
N ILE A 212 2.92 8.91 -13.04
CA ILE A 212 3.12 10.34 -13.32
C ILE A 212 4.21 10.94 -12.41
N ILE A 213 4.11 10.67 -11.11
CA ILE A 213 5.07 11.17 -10.12
C ILE A 213 6.46 10.59 -10.39
N TYR A 214 6.56 9.30 -10.73
CA TYR A 214 7.84 8.69 -11.07
C TYR A 214 8.47 9.43 -12.25
N ASP A 215 7.78 9.53 -13.38
CA ASP A 215 8.31 10.13 -14.62
C ASP A 215 8.75 11.59 -14.44
N ASP A 216 8.03 12.38 -13.62
CA ASP A 216 8.23 13.82 -13.50
C ASP A 216 9.09 14.24 -12.28
N ASN A 217 9.30 13.37 -11.28
CA ASN A 217 9.89 13.75 -10.00
C ASN A 217 11.22 13.04 -9.66
N LYS A 218 12.33 13.74 -9.91
CA LYS A 218 13.69 13.26 -9.63
C LYS A 218 13.95 12.95 -8.14
N VAL A 219 13.29 13.64 -7.21
CA VAL A 219 13.42 13.38 -5.77
C VAL A 219 12.69 12.09 -5.40
N HIS A 220 11.50 11.87 -5.98
CA HIS A 220 10.75 10.64 -5.83
C HIS A 220 11.51 9.45 -6.40
N HIS A 221 12.11 9.58 -7.59
CA HIS A 221 13.04 8.59 -8.14
C HIS A 221 14.16 8.23 -7.14
N ALA A 222 14.85 9.24 -6.60
CA ALA A 222 15.94 9.02 -5.66
C ALA A 222 15.47 8.39 -4.32
N LEU A 223 14.20 8.55 -3.96
CA LEU A 223 13.60 7.90 -2.79
C LEU A 223 13.25 6.44 -3.10
N VAL A 224 12.59 6.18 -4.23
CA VAL A 224 12.09 4.86 -4.61
C VAL A 224 13.20 3.92 -5.05
N ASP A 225 14.19 4.42 -5.80
CA ASP A 225 15.27 3.59 -6.38
C ASP A 225 16.42 3.31 -5.37
N LYS A 226 16.41 3.96 -4.20
CA LYS A 226 17.39 3.71 -3.11
C LYS A 226 16.88 2.75 -2.03
N ILE A 227 15.64 2.28 -2.14
CA ILE A 227 15.03 1.25 -1.29
C ILE A 227 15.28 -0.11 -1.91
#